data_AF-A0A372JV21-F1
#
_entry.id   AF-A0A372JV21-F1
#
_cell.length_a   1.000
_cell.length_b   1.000
_cell.length_c   1.000
_cell.angle_alpha   90.00
_cell.angle_beta   90.00
_cell.angle_gamma   90.00
#
_symmetry.space_group_name_H-M   'P 1'
#
loop_
_entity.id
_entity.type
_entity.pdbx_description
1 polymer ?
#
loop_
_entity_poly.entity_id
_entity_poly.type
_entity_poly.pdbx_seq_one_letter_code
_entity_poly.pdbx_strand_id
1 'polypeptide(L)'
;MLLFLSACVSPAVAGVDPGRFPVPGPVVIPPEADFDLTGLGGGTGVAGYFGPETLNPLDGYPAAGYDKTGFVRNDLGYAGIINGVGRDGTPLRTYCIDLAHEAWGGMAYKYVSWSEEHVENLGYIARILHDYYPNTDEPADLSPALKAAAVQAAIWFFSDRYVLAEFPPLFQATSAIVARVLAEGPLPPPQAPGLSFTGPDGIRAGVVSGPFTVHTTAATATVGITGGEMFEDAAGTRPIPSGAELRNGDTFYVRSAEPGTLRLSAHATAVHPAGEVALYVRDPEGQPGFPEQGQKIILAADAETPVDAEKTVEVTEAPPEPPKQKPSLTIRKWVRPHSYHRAGQPLRFTYKVTNTSRVPLDRVKVDDPKPGLSEVRCPRSYLWPGQSMVCTATYRVTRKDLWKRSVRNCAVVNGRDPKYGRFVRSRRACASAYGHVPVTG
;
A
#
# COMPACT_ATOMS: atom_id res chain seq x y z
N MET A 1 -13.99 -13.59 73.31
CA MET A 1 -12.83 -12.78 72.90
C MET A 1 -11.78 -13.75 72.36
N LEU A 2 -11.94 -14.17 71.09
CA LEU A 2 -10.90 -14.94 70.38
C LEU A 2 -10.27 -13.97 69.38
N LEU A 3 -8.99 -13.65 69.58
CA LEU A 3 -8.18 -12.91 68.63
C LEU A 3 -8.01 -13.77 67.37
N PHE A 4 -8.51 -13.29 66.24
CA PHE A 4 -8.03 -13.72 64.93
C PHE A 4 -6.61 -13.20 64.76
N LEU A 5 -5.61 -14.10 64.79
CA LEU A 5 -4.35 -13.82 64.11
C LEU A 5 -4.66 -13.77 62.62
N SER A 6 -4.75 -12.56 62.08
CA SER A 6 -4.66 -12.32 60.65
C SER A 6 -3.23 -12.69 60.25
N ALA A 7 -3.04 -13.93 59.78
CA ALA A 7 -1.85 -14.28 59.04
C ALA A 7 -1.86 -13.38 57.80
N CYS A 8 -0.92 -12.42 57.74
CA CYS A 8 -0.58 -11.76 56.49
C CYS A 8 -0.17 -12.85 55.53
N VAL A 9 -1.08 -13.23 54.62
CA VAL A 9 -0.74 -14.00 53.44
C VAL A 9 0.21 -13.10 52.66
N SER A 10 1.49 -13.43 52.67
CA SER A 10 2.45 -12.85 51.72
C SER A 10 1.85 -13.00 50.33
N PRO A 11 1.81 -11.95 49.48
CA PRO A 11 1.42 -12.16 48.09
C PRO A 11 2.36 -13.24 47.54
N ALA A 12 1.78 -14.31 46.99
CA ALA A 12 2.53 -15.33 46.29
C ALA A 12 3.30 -14.61 45.18
N VAL A 13 4.63 -14.52 45.34
CA VAL A 13 5.46 -13.84 44.35
C VAL A 13 5.61 -14.76 43.18
N ALA A 14 5.30 -14.21 42.02
CA ALA A 14 4.94 -14.94 40.84
C ALA A 14 6.05 -14.72 39.81
N GLY A 15 6.95 -15.69 39.72
CA GLY A 15 8.07 -15.68 38.78
C GLY A 15 7.93 -16.78 37.74
N VAL A 16 9.04 -17.19 37.17
CA VAL A 16 9.06 -18.39 36.33
C VAL A 16 9.04 -19.62 37.22
N ASP A 17 8.03 -20.50 37.11
CA ASP A 17 7.94 -21.77 37.84
C ASP A 17 8.63 -22.89 37.03
N PRO A 18 9.87 -23.29 37.38
CA PRO A 18 10.60 -24.29 36.61
C PRO A 18 9.97 -25.67 36.66
N GLY A 19 9.16 -25.96 37.69
CA GLY A 19 8.48 -27.25 37.86
C GLY A 19 7.35 -27.49 36.85
N ARG A 20 6.93 -26.45 36.13
CA ARG A 20 5.88 -26.50 35.10
C ARG A 20 6.44 -26.42 33.67
N PHE A 21 7.72 -26.70 33.51
CA PHE A 21 8.39 -26.85 32.22
C PHE A 21 9.14 -28.18 32.13
N PRO A 22 9.28 -28.78 30.92
CA PRO A 22 8.58 -28.44 29.68
C PRO A 22 7.12 -28.96 29.70
N VAL A 23 6.28 -28.50 28.78
CA VAL A 23 4.89 -28.99 28.65
C VAL A 23 4.87 -30.42 28.11
N PRO A 24 4.14 -31.36 28.73
CA PRO A 24 3.92 -32.67 28.14
C PRO A 24 2.92 -32.59 26.97
N GLY A 25 3.36 -32.94 25.76
CA GLY A 25 2.49 -33.08 24.58
C GLY A 25 2.59 -31.92 23.58
N PRO A 26 1.83 -31.99 22.47
CA PRO A 26 1.82 -30.95 21.45
C PRO A 26 1.15 -29.67 21.98
N VAL A 27 1.81 -28.54 21.74
CA VAL A 27 1.34 -27.20 22.12
C VAL A 27 0.31 -26.73 21.10
N VAL A 28 -0.88 -26.34 21.56
CA VAL A 28 -1.99 -25.88 20.70
C VAL A 28 -2.23 -24.40 20.96
N ILE A 29 -1.83 -23.57 19.99
CA ILE A 29 -1.92 -22.11 20.11
C ILE A 29 -3.35 -21.64 19.78
N PRO A 30 -4.10 -21.07 20.73
CA PRO A 30 -5.50 -20.65 20.54
C PRO A 30 -5.58 -19.52 19.51
N PRO A 31 -6.57 -19.45 18.60
CA PRO A 31 -6.62 -18.58 17.40
C PRO A 31 -6.24 -17.10 17.57
N GLU A 32 -6.45 -16.55 18.76
CA GLU A 32 -6.20 -15.17 19.14
C GLU A 32 -4.77 -14.89 19.63
N ALA A 33 -3.97 -15.93 19.89
CA ALA A 33 -2.57 -15.82 20.28
C ALA A 33 -1.61 -15.91 19.08
N ASP A 34 -0.39 -15.39 19.23
CA ASP A 34 0.67 -15.42 18.22
C ASP A 34 1.70 -16.51 18.52
N PHE A 35 1.97 -16.80 19.79
CA PHE A 35 2.93 -17.83 20.21
C PHE A 35 2.61 -18.40 21.60
N ASP A 36 3.25 -19.54 21.91
CA ASP A 36 3.18 -20.18 23.23
C ASP A 36 4.57 -20.33 23.85
N LEU A 37 4.69 -20.25 25.18
CA LEU A 37 5.92 -20.57 25.91
C LEU A 37 6.09 -22.09 26.03
N THR A 38 7.27 -22.61 25.68
CA THR A 38 7.51 -24.06 25.57
C THR A 38 8.50 -24.61 26.59
N GLY A 39 9.45 -23.79 27.06
CA GLY A 39 10.54 -24.26 27.90
C GLY A 39 11.43 -23.16 28.44
N LEU A 40 12.34 -23.53 29.34
CA LEU A 40 13.39 -22.64 29.83
C LEU A 40 14.63 -22.73 28.93
N GLY A 41 15.25 -21.59 28.66
CA GLY A 41 16.52 -21.46 27.96
C GLY A 41 17.70 -21.30 28.90
N GLY A 42 18.72 -20.56 28.46
CA GLY A 42 19.85 -20.20 29.31
C GLY A 42 19.39 -19.31 30.47
N GLY A 43 19.74 -19.69 31.70
CA GLY A 43 19.39 -18.94 32.91
C GLY A 43 19.85 -19.66 34.18
N THR A 44 19.62 -19.04 35.33
CA THR A 44 19.92 -19.63 36.64
C THR A 44 19.02 -19.04 37.73
N GLY A 45 18.95 -19.68 38.90
CA GLY A 45 18.24 -19.11 40.05
C GLY A 45 19.02 -17.92 40.64
N VAL A 46 18.29 -16.93 41.16
CA VAL A 46 18.88 -15.70 41.71
C VAL A 46 18.30 -15.38 43.08
N ALA A 47 19.13 -14.83 43.96
CA ALA A 47 18.69 -14.26 45.23
C ALA A 47 18.66 -12.73 45.09
N GLY A 48 17.67 -12.09 45.70
CA GLY A 48 17.51 -10.65 45.56
C GLY A 48 16.34 -10.08 46.34
N TYR A 49 15.92 -8.88 45.93
CA TYR A 49 15.00 -8.05 46.66
C TYR A 49 14.16 -7.18 45.73
N PHE A 50 12.88 -7.00 46.04
CA PHE A 50 12.12 -5.88 45.49
C PHE A 50 12.50 -4.60 46.21
N GLY A 51 12.83 -3.57 45.44
CA GLY A 51 13.07 -2.22 45.95
C GLY A 51 11.79 -1.51 46.40
N PRO A 52 11.90 -0.55 47.33
CA PRO A 52 10.77 0.30 47.71
C PRO A 52 10.30 1.17 46.52
N GLU A 53 9.09 1.70 46.57
CA GLU A 53 8.56 2.64 45.56
C GLU A 53 9.43 3.89 45.38
N THR A 54 10.21 4.26 46.41
CA THR A 54 11.15 5.38 46.35
C THR A 54 12.41 5.08 45.54
N LEU A 55 12.68 3.82 45.19
CA LEU A 55 13.78 3.44 44.33
C LEU A 55 13.41 3.75 42.88
N ASN A 56 13.92 4.85 42.34
CA ASN A 56 13.77 5.19 40.94
C ASN A 56 14.87 4.50 40.10
N PRO A 57 14.53 3.59 39.16
CA PRO A 57 15.53 2.92 38.32
C PRO A 57 16.39 3.89 37.48
N LEU A 58 15.91 5.10 37.22
CA LEU A 58 16.64 6.10 36.44
C LEU A 58 17.78 6.78 37.20
N ASP A 59 17.83 6.63 38.54
CA ASP A 59 18.90 7.18 39.37
C ASP A 59 20.15 6.27 39.42
N GLY A 60 20.06 5.06 38.87
CA GLY A 60 21.15 4.09 38.83
C GLY A 60 20.92 2.86 39.70
N TYR A 61 21.65 1.79 39.37
CA TYR A 61 21.63 0.56 40.16
C TYR A 61 22.28 0.79 41.53
N PRO A 62 21.71 0.27 42.64
CA PRO A 62 22.32 0.41 43.95
C PRO A 62 23.75 -0.12 43.99
N ALA A 63 24.65 0.64 44.61
CA ALA A 63 26.03 0.22 44.82
C ALA A 63 26.11 -0.94 45.83
N ALA A 64 27.20 -1.72 45.77
CA ALA A 64 27.47 -2.73 46.79
C ALA A 64 27.50 -2.09 48.19
N GLY A 65 26.88 -2.75 49.16
CA GLY A 65 26.67 -2.26 50.53
C GLY A 65 25.45 -1.35 50.70
N TYR A 66 24.52 -1.31 49.74
CA TYR A 66 23.32 -0.46 49.84
C TYR A 66 22.44 -0.80 51.05
N ASP A 67 21.77 0.23 51.58
CA ASP A 67 20.81 0.08 52.66
C ASP A 67 19.59 -0.72 52.17
N LYS A 68 19.33 -1.84 52.83
CA LYS A 68 18.21 -2.75 52.52
C LYS A 68 16.94 -2.37 53.28
N THR A 69 16.93 -1.24 53.98
CA THR A 69 15.72 -0.71 54.63
C THR A 69 14.64 -0.45 53.57
N GLY A 70 13.46 -1.05 53.76
CA GLY A 70 12.35 -0.96 52.81
C GLY A 70 12.41 -1.93 51.63
N PHE A 71 13.49 -2.70 51.48
CA PHE A 71 13.57 -3.79 50.51
C PHE A 71 12.90 -5.06 51.04
N VAL A 72 12.20 -5.78 50.15
CA VAL A 72 11.54 -7.05 50.49
C VAL A 72 12.31 -8.18 49.82
N ARG A 73 12.84 -9.12 50.62
CA ARG A 73 13.60 -10.26 50.09
C ARG A 73 12.73 -11.11 49.19
N ASN A 74 13.24 -11.43 48.01
CA ASN A 74 12.58 -12.25 47.03
C ASN A 74 13.62 -13.05 46.22
N ASP A 75 13.73 -14.35 46.52
CA ASP A 75 14.62 -15.26 45.83
C ASP A 75 13.83 -15.97 44.72
N LEU A 76 14.35 -15.93 43.49
CA LEU A 76 13.66 -16.42 42.29
C LEU A 76 14.31 -17.72 41.80
N GLY A 77 13.48 -18.72 41.53
CA GLY A 77 13.93 -20.04 41.07
C GLY A 77 14.60 -20.03 39.70
N TYR A 78 14.34 -19.01 38.88
CA TYR A 78 14.91 -18.86 37.56
C TYR A 78 14.91 -17.40 37.08
N ALA A 79 16.03 -16.96 36.51
CA ALA A 79 16.21 -15.74 35.76
C ALA A 79 16.96 -16.07 34.46
N GLY A 80 16.35 -15.77 33.31
CA GLY A 80 16.94 -16.05 32.02
C GLY A 80 15.92 -16.12 30.89
N ILE A 81 16.33 -16.69 29.77
CA ILE A 81 15.51 -16.80 28.57
C ILE A 81 14.38 -17.80 28.77
N ILE A 82 13.17 -17.43 28.37
CA ILE A 82 12.08 -18.39 28.17
C ILE A 82 11.97 -18.65 26.66
N ASN A 83 11.92 -19.93 26.29
CA ASN A 83 11.73 -20.33 24.91
C ASN A 83 10.23 -20.37 24.60
N GLY A 84 9.87 -19.94 23.40
CA GLY A 84 8.53 -20.04 22.86
C GLY A 84 8.53 -20.60 21.44
N VAL A 85 7.35 -20.80 20.90
CA VAL A 85 7.15 -21.21 19.51
C VAL A 85 5.97 -20.45 18.90
N GLY A 86 6.20 -19.84 17.74
CA GLY A 86 5.16 -19.22 16.94
C GLY A 86 4.25 -20.26 16.28
N ARG A 87 3.11 -19.81 15.73
CA ARG A 87 2.14 -20.68 15.01
C ARG A 87 2.73 -21.49 13.86
N ASP A 88 3.72 -20.92 13.20
CA ASP A 88 4.44 -21.50 12.07
C ASP A 88 5.57 -22.46 12.50
N GLY A 89 5.78 -22.63 13.81
CA GLY A 89 6.86 -23.42 14.37
C GLY A 89 8.15 -22.64 14.59
N THR A 90 8.17 -21.33 14.34
CA THR A 90 9.36 -20.50 14.51
C THR A 90 9.76 -20.44 15.99
N PRO A 91 11.01 -20.79 16.34
CA PRO A 91 11.48 -20.72 17.71
C PRO A 91 11.63 -19.26 18.14
N LEU A 92 11.11 -18.95 19.33
CA LEU A 92 11.18 -17.63 19.94
C LEU A 92 12.00 -17.69 21.23
N ARG A 93 12.66 -16.58 21.55
CA ARG A 93 13.33 -16.36 22.84
C ARG A 93 12.76 -15.12 23.46
N THR A 94 12.44 -15.18 24.73
CA THR A 94 11.79 -14.09 25.44
C THR A 94 12.36 -13.89 26.83
N TYR A 95 12.09 -12.72 27.41
CA TYR A 95 12.33 -12.42 28.82
C TYR A 95 11.04 -11.96 29.49
N CYS A 96 11.01 -12.05 30.81
CA CYS A 96 9.90 -11.55 31.62
C CYS A 96 10.06 -10.07 31.91
N ILE A 97 8.97 -9.31 31.93
CA ILE A 97 8.97 -7.88 32.27
C ILE A 97 7.94 -7.52 33.35
N ASP A 98 7.40 -8.52 34.04
CA ASP A 98 6.44 -8.36 35.12
C ASP A 98 6.66 -9.47 36.16
N LEU A 99 7.35 -9.16 37.26
CA LEU A 99 7.65 -10.10 38.35
C LEU A 99 6.48 -10.31 39.31
N ALA A 100 5.34 -9.66 39.08
CA ALA A 100 4.15 -9.84 39.90
C ALA A 100 3.26 -10.98 39.41
N HIS A 101 3.59 -11.61 38.26
CA HIS A 101 2.79 -12.67 37.63
C HIS A 101 3.64 -13.84 37.14
N GLU A 102 3.08 -15.06 37.23
CA GLU A 102 3.81 -16.29 36.95
C GLU A 102 3.86 -16.54 35.43
N ALA A 103 4.96 -17.14 34.99
CA ALA A 103 5.04 -17.79 33.69
C ALA A 103 5.30 -19.28 33.86
N TRP A 104 4.56 -20.09 33.11
CA TRP A 104 4.77 -21.52 32.97
C TRP A 104 4.57 -21.98 31.52
N GLY A 105 4.94 -23.23 31.24
CA GLY A 105 4.81 -23.78 29.89
C GLY A 105 3.36 -23.89 29.43
N GLY A 106 3.13 -23.62 28.15
CA GLY A 106 1.82 -23.74 27.50
C GLY A 106 0.93 -22.51 27.67
N MET A 107 1.49 -21.40 28.18
CA MET A 107 0.81 -20.10 28.17
C MET A 107 0.92 -19.46 26.80
N ALA A 108 -0.23 -19.00 26.30
CA ALA A 108 -0.38 -18.35 25.01
C ALA A 108 -0.27 -16.84 25.12
N TYR A 109 0.34 -16.21 24.12
CA TYR A 109 0.69 -14.80 24.12
C TYR A 109 0.35 -14.13 22.80
N LYS A 110 -0.02 -12.85 22.88
CA LYS A 110 -0.32 -12.00 21.74
C LYS A 110 0.51 -10.72 21.79
N TYR A 111 1.14 -10.35 20.68
CA TYR A 111 1.86 -9.10 20.57
C TYR A 111 0.91 -7.90 20.67
N VAL A 112 1.34 -6.86 21.39
CA VAL A 112 0.58 -5.62 21.54
C VAL A 112 1.51 -4.40 21.47
N SER A 113 0.91 -3.21 21.34
CA SER A 113 1.68 -1.98 21.33
C SER A 113 2.19 -1.62 22.72
N TRP A 114 3.34 -0.94 22.82
CA TRP A 114 3.86 -0.47 24.11
C TRP A 114 2.87 0.41 24.90
N SER A 115 1.99 1.13 24.21
CA SER A 115 0.95 1.96 24.85
C SER A 115 -0.14 1.15 25.56
N GLU A 116 -0.34 -0.11 25.19
CA GLU A 116 -1.38 -0.98 25.77
C GLU A 116 -0.88 -1.75 27.00
N GLU A 117 0.44 -1.83 27.18
CA GLU A 117 1.09 -2.71 28.16
C GLU A 117 1.32 -2.06 29.54
N HIS A 118 1.42 -0.73 29.60
CA HIS A 118 1.67 0.03 30.84
C HIS A 118 2.91 -0.42 31.64
N VAL A 119 3.95 -0.96 30.99
CA VAL A 119 5.23 -1.32 31.64
C VAL A 119 6.13 -0.09 31.74
N GLU A 120 6.70 0.16 32.92
CA GLU A 120 7.64 1.26 33.15
C GLU A 120 8.94 1.05 32.36
N ASN A 121 9.57 2.14 31.91
CA ASN A 121 10.93 2.14 31.36
C ASN A 121 11.18 1.24 30.13
N LEU A 122 10.15 0.91 29.34
CA LEU A 122 10.27 0.03 28.15
C LEU A 122 11.37 0.46 27.17
N GLY A 123 11.61 1.76 27.00
CA GLY A 123 12.70 2.24 26.14
C GLY A 123 14.10 1.82 26.61
N TYR A 124 14.33 1.75 27.93
CA TYR A 124 15.59 1.25 28.50
C TYR A 124 15.67 -0.28 28.46
N ILE A 125 14.54 -0.96 28.64
CA ILE A 125 14.46 -2.42 28.46
C ILE A 125 14.77 -2.79 27.00
N ALA A 126 14.22 -2.07 26.02
CA ALA A 126 14.53 -2.28 24.61
C ALA A 126 16.01 -2.04 24.30
N ARG A 127 16.64 -1.03 24.92
CA ARG A 127 18.09 -0.80 24.86
C ARG A 127 18.87 -2.00 25.40
N ILE A 128 18.47 -2.59 26.54
CA ILE A 128 19.09 -3.82 27.06
C ILE A 128 19.02 -4.93 26.02
N LEU A 129 17.84 -5.16 25.44
CA LEU A 129 17.65 -6.24 24.47
C LEU A 129 18.46 -6.03 23.19
N HIS A 130 18.56 -4.79 22.70
CA HIS A 130 19.36 -4.45 21.53
C HIS A 130 20.86 -4.69 21.75
N ASP A 131 21.40 -4.29 22.91
CA ASP A 131 22.85 -4.25 23.14
C ASP A 131 23.43 -5.52 23.77
N TYR A 132 22.61 -6.36 24.41
CA TYR A 132 23.05 -7.50 25.21
C TYR A 132 22.48 -8.84 24.73
N TYR A 133 22.86 -9.90 25.43
CA TYR A 133 22.45 -11.26 25.13
C TYR A 133 20.93 -11.43 25.10
N PRO A 134 20.36 -12.06 24.04
CA PRO A 134 21.08 -12.86 23.05
C PRO A 134 21.35 -12.19 21.69
N ASN A 135 21.04 -10.89 21.50
CA ASN A 135 21.30 -10.20 20.23
C ASN A 135 22.78 -9.86 20.03
N THR A 136 23.50 -9.71 21.14
CA THR A 136 24.97 -9.66 21.17
C THR A 136 25.53 -10.74 22.09
N ASP A 137 26.86 -10.88 22.12
CA ASP A 137 27.53 -11.75 23.08
C ASP A 137 27.90 -11.03 24.39
N GLU A 138 27.28 -9.89 24.70
CA GLU A 138 27.50 -9.15 25.95
C GLU A 138 26.53 -9.57 27.07
N PRO A 139 26.94 -9.55 28.37
CA PRO A 139 28.25 -9.18 28.87
C PRO A 139 29.33 -10.23 28.54
N ALA A 140 30.50 -9.77 28.12
CA ALA A 140 31.67 -10.62 27.91
C ALA A 140 32.05 -11.41 29.18
N ASP A 141 32.79 -12.52 29.00
CA ASP A 141 33.35 -13.36 30.08
C ASP A 141 32.36 -14.13 30.97
N LEU A 142 31.05 -14.02 30.72
CA LEU A 142 30.03 -14.85 31.36
C LEU A 142 29.66 -16.07 30.51
N SER A 143 29.21 -17.15 31.15
CA SER A 143 28.56 -18.25 30.42
C SER A 143 27.21 -17.77 29.87
N PRO A 144 26.68 -18.37 28.78
CA PRO A 144 25.39 -17.97 28.23
C PRO A 144 24.24 -17.94 29.24
N ALA A 145 24.24 -18.88 30.20
CA ALA A 145 23.25 -18.91 31.28
C ALA A 145 23.38 -17.71 32.24
N LEU A 146 24.61 -17.30 32.57
CA LEU A 146 24.86 -16.13 33.40
C LEU A 146 24.62 -14.82 32.65
N LYS A 147 24.90 -14.75 31.34
CA LYS A 147 24.53 -13.60 30.49
C LYS A 147 23.02 -13.39 30.52
N ALA A 148 22.25 -14.43 30.24
CA ALA A 148 20.80 -14.38 30.25
C ALA A 148 20.24 -13.99 31.63
N ALA A 149 20.80 -14.52 32.72
CA ALA A 149 20.36 -14.16 34.07
C ALA A 149 20.70 -12.69 34.42
N ALA A 150 21.87 -12.20 34.04
CA ALA A 150 22.27 -10.81 34.27
C ALA A 150 21.37 -9.83 33.48
N VAL A 151 21.05 -10.17 32.22
CA VAL A 151 20.11 -9.42 31.37
C VAL A 151 18.71 -9.43 31.96
N GLN A 152 18.17 -10.60 32.33
CA GLN A 152 16.86 -10.72 32.96
C GLN A 152 16.75 -9.89 34.25
N ALA A 153 17.80 -9.90 35.09
CA ALA A 153 17.84 -9.09 36.30
C ALA A 153 17.91 -7.58 36.01
N ALA A 154 18.62 -7.16 34.95
CA ALA A 154 18.64 -5.76 34.52
C ALA A 154 17.27 -5.30 34.01
N ILE A 155 16.57 -6.16 33.26
CA ILE A 155 15.19 -5.93 32.81
C ILE A 155 14.28 -5.71 34.03
N TRP A 156 14.32 -6.63 35.01
CA TRP A 156 13.51 -6.53 36.23
C TRP A 156 13.88 -5.35 37.13
N PHE A 157 15.09 -4.81 37.04
CA PHE A 157 15.42 -3.57 37.71
C PHE A 157 14.63 -2.39 37.12
N PHE A 158 14.53 -2.32 35.79
CA PHE A 158 13.78 -1.25 35.11
C PHE A 158 12.27 -1.43 35.17
N SER A 159 11.75 -2.65 35.11
CA SER A 159 10.30 -2.92 35.16
C SER A 159 9.75 -3.02 36.58
N ASP A 160 10.48 -3.65 37.50
CA ASP A 160 9.96 -4.09 38.81
C ASP A 160 10.81 -3.63 40.01
N ARG A 161 11.87 -2.83 39.78
CA ARG A 161 12.81 -2.38 40.82
C ARG A 161 13.50 -3.56 41.55
N TYR A 162 13.68 -4.69 40.87
CA TYR A 162 14.37 -5.85 41.43
C TYR A 162 15.88 -5.63 41.51
N VAL A 163 16.46 -5.89 42.68
CA VAL A 163 17.89 -5.73 42.96
C VAL A 163 18.45 -7.06 43.47
N LEU A 164 19.52 -7.52 42.83
CA LEU A 164 20.18 -8.77 43.19
C LEU A 164 20.84 -8.66 44.57
N ALA A 165 20.89 -9.78 45.28
CA ALA A 165 21.80 -9.93 46.40
C ALA A 165 23.24 -9.79 45.88
N GLU A 166 24.14 -9.29 46.73
CA GLU A 166 25.49 -8.84 46.36
C GLU A 166 26.48 -10.00 46.17
N PHE A 167 26.06 -11.04 45.44
CA PHE A 167 26.88 -12.19 45.11
C PHE A 167 27.46 -12.05 43.68
N PRO A 168 28.78 -12.25 43.50
CA PRO A 168 29.37 -12.28 42.17
C PRO A 168 28.97 -13.56 41.41
N PRO A 169 28.97 -13.52 40.06
CA PRO A 169 29.28 -12.37 39.22
C PRO A 169 28.04 -11.52 38.83
N LEU A 170 26.83 -12.02 39.11
CA LEU A 170 25.60 -11.44 38.56
C LEU A 170 25.33 -10.01 39.05
N PHE A 171 25.59 -9.71 40.33
CA PHE A 171 25.41 -8.35 40.84
C PHE A 171 26.24 -7.31 40.06
N GLN A 172 27.53 -7.60 39.81
CA GLN A 172 28.41 -6.68 39.08
C GLN A 172 28.02 -6.56 37.61
N ALA A 173 27.68 -7.70 36.98
CA ALA A 173 27.26 -7.71 35.58
C ALA A 173 25.97 -6.90 35.37
N THR A 174 24.95 -7.13 36.20
CA THR A 174 23.68 -6.39 36.14
C THR A 174 23.89 -4.90 36.43
N SER A 175 24.69 -4.54 37.43
CA SER A 175 25.04 -3.14 37.73
C SER A 175 25.71 -2.46 36.53
N ALA A 176 26.64 -3.14 35.85
CA ALA A 176 27.32 -2.63 34.67
C ALA A 176 26.37 -2.44 33.47
N ILE A 177 25.46 -3.41 33.23
CA ILE A 177 24.41 -3.30 32.20
C ILE A 177 23.59 -2.04 32.43
N VAL A 178 23.04 -1.88 33.65
CA VAL A 178 22.17 -0.75 34.01
C VAL A 178 22.91 0.58 33.85
N ALA A 179 24.15 0.69 34.35
CA ALA A 179 24.94 1.91 34.23
C ALA A 179 25.16 2.32 32.77
N ARG A 180 25.47 1.36 31.89
CA ARG A 180 25.67 1.63 30.46
C ARG A 180 24.37 2.01 29.76
N VAL A 181 23.29 1.30 30.04
CA VAL A 181 21.95 1.56 29.47
C VAL A 181 21.45 2.96 29.85
N LEU A 182 21.65 3.39 31.10
CA LEU A 182 21.31 4.74 31.54
C LEU A 182 22.17 5.81 30.83
N ALA A 183 23.46 5.53 30.62
CA ALA A 183 24.36 6.46 29.94
C ALA A 183 24.02 6.62 28.45
N GLU A 184 23.56 5.56 27.78
CA GLU A 184 23.21 5.57 26.36
C GLU A 184 21.78 6.05 26.09
N GLY A 185 20.88 5.89 27.07
CA GLY A 185 19.50 6.34 26.98
C GLY A 185 18.54 5.34 26.32
N PRO A 186 17.23 5.63 26.36
CA PRO A 186 16.18 4.72 25.91
C PRO A 186 16.08 4.68 24.37
N LEU A 187 15.61 3.55 23.84
CA LEU A 187 15.20 3.40 22.44
C LEU A 187 13.72 3.77 22.25
N PRO A 188 13.31 4.22 21.05
CA PRO A 188 11.90 4.36 20.70
C PRO A 188 11.21 2.99 20.62
N PRO A 189 9.87 2.95 20.66
CA PRO A 189 9.11 1.71 20.43
C PRO A 189 9.48 1.05 19.10
N PRO A 190 9.58 -0.28 19.04
CA PRO A 190 9.79 -1.01 17.80
C PRO A 190 8.63 -0.78 16.83
N GLN A 191 8.93 -0.81 15.53
CA GLN A 191 7.90 -0.79 14.50
C GLN A 191 7.32 -2.19 14.33
N ALA A 192 6.02 -2.34 14.60
CA ALA A 192 5.32 -3.61 14.43
C ALA A 192 5.41 -4.12 12.99
N PRO A 193 5.53 -5.43 12.76
CA PRO A 193 5.59 -6.00 11.43
C PRO A 193 4.31 -5.73 10.65
N GLY A 194 4.45 -5.35 9.39
CA GLY A 194 3.31 -5.00 8.56
C GLY A 194 3.55 -5.29 7.09
N LEU A 195 2.49 -5.72 6.41
CA LEU A 195 2.41 -5.84 4.96
C LEU A 195 1.01 -5.44 4.51
N SER A 196 0.90 -4.51 3.58
CA SER A 196 -0.38 -4.10 3.01
C SER A 196 -0.23 -3.46 1.64
N PHE A 197 -1.37 -3.32 0.95
CA PHE A 197 -1.47 -2.57 -0.30
C PHE A 197 -2.35 -1.34 -0.12
N THR A 198 -1.98 -0.25 -0.77
CA THR A 198 -2.89 0.88 -1.02
C THR A 198 -3.06 1.10 -2.52
N GLY A 199 -4.19 1.66 -2.94
CA GLY A 199 -4.50 1.87 -4.35
C GLY A 199 -6.00 1.82 -4.61
N PRO A 200 -6.44 1.99 -5.87
CA PRO A 200 -7.85 1.96 -6.25
C PRO A 200 -8.55 0.67 -5.82
N ASP A 201 -9.81 0.77 -5.40
CA ASP A 201 -10.67 -0.39 -5.10
C ASP A 201 -11.35 -0.96 -6.35
N GLY A 202 -11.42 -0.16 -7.42
CA GLY A 202 -12.01 -0.57 -8.69
C GLY A 202 -11.26 0.00 -9.89
N ILE A 203 -11.18 -0.80 -10.95
CA ILE A 203 -10.51 -0.48 -12.22
C ILE A 203 -11.43 -0.82 -13.40
N ARG A 204 -10.98 -0.53 -14.63
CA ARG A 204 -11.70 -0.88 -15.86
C ARG A 204 -10.93 -1.94 -16.65
N ALA A 205 -11.66 -2.90 -17.20
CA ALA A 205 -11.11 -3.91 -18.09
C ALA A 205 -10.42 -3.24 -19.30
N GLY A 206 -9.26 -3.77 -19.68
CA GLY A 206 -8.43 -3.30 -20.79
C GLY A 206 -7.60 -2.03 -20.51
N VAL A 207 -7.72 -1.41 -19.33
CA VAL A 207 -7.03 -0.15 -18.99
C VAL A 207 -6.00 -0.37 -17.89
N VAL A 208 -4.77 0.09 -18.12
CA VAL A 208 -3.72 0.12 -17.09
C VAL A 208 -4.13 1.13 -16.01
N SER A 209 -4.22 0.68 -14.76
CA SER A 209 -4.81 1.41 -13.65
C SER A 209 -3.91 1.35 -12.42
N GLY A 210 -3.86 2.43 -11.62
CA GLY A 210 -2.97 2.57 -10.48
C GLY A 210 -2.73 4.05 -10.14
N PRO A 211 -1.68 4.37 -9.36
CA PRO A 211 -0.73 3.43 -8.78
C PRO A 211 -1.32 2.63 -7.61
N PHE A 212 -0.86 1.40 -7.47
CA PHE A 212 -0.89 0.63 -6.23
C PHE A 212 0.46 0.79 -5.54
N THR A 213 0.49 0.80 -4.21
CA THR A 213 1.71 0.94 -3.41
C THR A 213 1.81 -0.21 -2.43
N VAL A 214 2.99 -0.82 -2.33
CA VAL A 214 3.33 -1.82 -1.31
C VAL A 214 3.79 -1.10 -0.05
N HIS A 215 3.19 -1.42 1.09
CA HIS A 215 3.66 -0.98 2.40
C HIS A 215 4.17 -2.20 3.14
N THR A 216 5.45 -2.22 3.49
CA THR A 216 6.04 -3.33 4.24
C THR A 216 7.11 -2.86 5.22
N THR A 217 7.25 -3.56 6.34
CA THR A 217 8.38 -3.40 7.27
C THR A 217 9.53 -4.34 6.97
N ALA A 218 9.34 -5.35 6.11
CA ALA A 218 10.40 -6.21 5.62
C ALA A 218 11.29 -5.47 4.60
N ALA A 219 12.48 -6.01 4.34
CA ALA A 219 13.37 -5.46 3.31
C ALA A 219 12.72 -5.48 1.92
N THR A 220 12.03 -6.58 1.61
CA THR A 220 11.28 -6.81 0.37
C THR A 220 10.03 -7.64 0.65
N ALA A 221 9.04 -7.53 -0.24
CA ALA A 221 7.85 -8.37 -0.27
C ALA A 221 7.67 -8.97 -1.67
N THR A 222 7.42 -10.26 -1.73
CA THR A 222 7.10 -10.98 -2.97
C THR A 222 5.65 -10.70 -3.33
N VAL A 223 5.40 -9.99 -4.43
CA VAL A 223 4.05 -9.62 -4.88
C VAL A 223 3.54 -10.54 -5.98
N GLY A 224 2.25 -10.88 -5.91
CA GLY A 224 1.54 -11.71 -6.87
C GLY A 224 0.25 -11.05 -7.34
N ILE A 225 -0.21 -11.51 -8.50
CA ILE A 225 -1.47 -11.08 -9.09
C ILE A 225 -2.22 -12.26 -9.70
N THR A 226 -3.53 -12.31 -9.48
CA THR A 226 -4.44 -13.24 -10.15
C THR A 226 -5.53 -12.45 -10.86
N GLY A 227 -5.84 -12.83 -12.11
CA GLY A 227 -6.86 -12.15 -12.92
C GLY A 227 -6.37 -10.88 -13.63
N GLY A 228 -5.05 -10.66 -13.73
CA GLY A 228 -4.48 -9.51 -14.41
C GLY A 228 -2.95 -9.58 -14.58
N GLU A 229 -2.38 -8.45 -14.99
CA GLU A 229 -0.95 -8.22 -15.20
C GLU A 229 -0.49 -7.01 -14.36
N MET A 230 0.77 -7.00 -13.93
CA MET A 230 1.40 -5.87 -13.22
C MET A 230 2.47 -5.17 -14.07
N PHE A 231 2.67 -3.86 -13.85
CA PHE A 231 3.60 -3.03 -14.62
C PHE A 231 4.28 -1.97 -13.74
N GLU A 232 5.52 -1.61 -14.07
CA GLU A 232 6.27 -0.52 -13.42
C GLU A 232 5.82 0.87 -13.89
N ASP A 233 5.14 0.96 -15.03
CA ASP A 233 4.72 2.23 -15.63
C ASP A 233 3.23 2.26 -16.01
N ALA A 234 2.68 3.47 -15.98
CA ALA A 234 1.29 3.74 -16.35
C ALA A 234 0.98 3.46 -17.83
N ALA A 235 2.00 3.32 -18.69
CA ALA A 235 1.78 2.96 -20.10
C ALA A 235 1.64 1.45 -20.31
N GLY A 236 1.91 0.62 -19.28
CA GLY A 236 1.80 -0.83 -19.36
C GLY A 236 2.86 -1.46 -20.25
N THR A 237 4.08 -0.89 -20.29
CA THR A 237 5.14 -1.30 -21.21
C THR A 237 6.24 -2.11 -20.54
N ARG A 238 6.48 -1.92 -19.25
CA ARG A 238 7.45 -2.68 -18.45
C ARG A 238 6.72 -3.61 -17.48
N PRO A 239 6.54 -4.90 -17.82
CA PRO A 239 5.81 -5.83 -16.98
C PRO A 239 6.60 -6.21 -15.74
N ILE A 240 5.88 -6.37 -14.62
CA ILE A 240 6.38 -6.96 -13.38
C ILE A 240 5.82 -8.40 -13.32
N PRO A 241 6.66 -9.45 -13.32
CA PRO A 241 6.18 -10.81 -13.20
C PRO A 241 5.54 -11.06 -11.83
N SER A 242 4.52 -11.91 -11.78
CA SER A 242 3.99 -12.41 -10.50
C SER A 242 5.09 -13.20 -9.78
N GLY A 243 5.31 -12.91 -8.50
CA GLY A 243 6.45 -13.39 -7.71
C GLY A 243 7.66 -12.46 -7.70
N ALA A 244 7.55 -11.24 -8.24
CA ALA A 244 8.61 -10.24 -8.14
C ALA A 244 8.72 -9.67 -6.72
N GLU A 245 9.93 -9.28 -6.33
CA GLU A 245 10.19 -8.60 -5.06
C GLU A 245 10.04 -7.08 -5.22
N LEU A 246 9.19 -6.48 -4.40
CA LEU A 246 9.02 -5.04 -4.28
C LEU A 246 9.40 -4.56 -2.87
N ARG A 247 9.89 -3.33 -2.78
CA ARG A 247 10.28 -2.68 -1.52
C ARG A 247 9.14 -1.86 -0.94
N ASN A 248 9.30 -1.47 0.32
CA ASN A 248 8.39 -0.52 0.95
C ASN A 248 8.31 0.79 0.15
N GLY A 249 7.10 1.22 -0.19
CA GLY A 249 6.84 2.43 -0.97
C GLY A 249 6.91 2.25 -2.49
N ASP A 250 7.28 1.08 -3.00
CA ASP A 250 7.28 0.82 -4.44
C ASP A 250 5.86 0.88 -4.99
N THR A 251 5.72 1.55 -6.13
CA THR A 251 4.45 1.70 -6.83
C THR A 251 4.40 0.88 -8.11
N PHE A 252 3.25 0.28 -8.40
CA PHE A 252 3.00 -0.46 -9.63
C PHE A 252 1.59 -0.19 -10.18
N TYR A 253 1.36 -0.60 -11.43
CA TYR A 253 0.08 -0.47 -12.12
C TYR A 253 -0.40 -1.86 -12.51
N VAL A 254 -1.72 -2.02 -12.66
CA VAL A 254 -2.32 -3.30 -13.03
C VAL A 254 -3.23 -3.16 -14.22
N ARG A 255 -3.44 -4.24 -14.96
CA ARG A 255 -4.46 -4.33 -16.02
C ARG A 255 -5.11 -5.70 -15.95
N SER A 256 -6.44 -5.74 -16.05
CA SER A 256 -7.17 -6.97 -16.34
C SER A 256 -7.77 -6.89 -17.74
N ALA A 257 -7.74 -7.99 -18.49
CA ALA A 257 -8.31 -8.05 -19.84
C ALA A 257 -9.84 -8.10 -19.81
N GLU A 258 -10.41 -8.73 -18.79
CA GLU A 258 -11.84 -9.02 -18.69
C GLU A 258 -12.43 -8.42 -17.41
N PRO A 259 -13.74 -8.08 -17.39
CA PRO A 259 -14.44 -7.71 -16.16
C PRO A 259 -14.46 -8.86 -15.15
N GLY A 260 -14.59 -8.54 -13.87
CA GLY A 260 -14.58 -9.53 -12.79
C GLY A 260 -13.79 -9.04 -11.58
N THR A 261 -12.96 -9.92 -11.04
CA THR A 261 -12.20 -9.64 -9.82
C THR A 261 -10.72 -9.90 -10.05
N LEU A 262 -9.90 -8.91 -9.70
CA LEU A 262 -8.45 -9.01 -9.68
C LEU A 262 -8.00 -9.11 -8.21
N ARG A 263 -7.09 -10.05 -7.92
CA ARG A 263 -6.54 -10.23 -6.58
C ARG A 263 -5.05 -9.96 -6.60
N LEU A 264 -4.61 -9.05 -5.74
CA LEU A 264 -3.21 -8.82 -5.40
C LEU A 264 -2.91 -9.61 -4.14
N SER A 265 -1.76 -10.29 -4.14
CA SER A 265 -1.19 -10.93 -2.95
C SER A 265 0.22 -10.42 -2.71
N ALA A 266 0.64 -10.34 -1.47
CA ALA A 266 2.03 -10.16 -1.11
C ALA A 266 2.38 -11.11 0.02
N HIS A 267 3.60 -11.62 -0.03
CA HIS A 267 4.20 -12.48 0.98
C HIS A 267 5.56 -11.88 1.35
N ALA A 268 5.81 -11.66 2.62
CA ALA A 268 7.11 -11.20 3.10
C ALA A 268 7.46 -11.92 4.40
N THR A 269 8.75 -11.93 4.73
CA THR A 269 9.20 -12.33 6.06
C THR A 269 9.46 -11.03 6.82
N ALA A 270 8.51 -10.66 7.69
CA ALA A 270 8.67 -9.50 8.53
C ALA A 270 9.45 -9.88 9.78
N VAL A 271 10.23 -8.94 10.27
CA VAL A 271 10.98 -9.10 11.52
C VAL A 271 10.13 -8.49 12.62
N HIS A 272 9.72 -9.29 13.59
CA HIS A 272 9.35 -8.83 14.92
C HIS A 272 10.64 -8.46 15.64
N PRO A 273 10.97 -7.18 15.82
CA PRO A 273 12.22 -6.79 16.45
C PRO A 273 12.24 -7.15 17.94
N ALA A 274 13.44 -7.37 18.47
CA ALA A 274 13.64 -7.47 19.91
C ALA A 274 13.04 -6.23 20.62
N GLY A 275 12.35 -6.47 21.75
CA GLY A 275 11.64 -5.42 22.47
C GLY A 275 10.14 -5.29 22.16
N GLU A 276 9.59 -6.11 21.25
CA GLU A 276 8.14 -6.26 21.16
C GLU A 276 7.57 -6.95 22.39
N VAL A 277 6.47 -6.40 22.91
CA VAL A 277 5.83 -6.88 24.13
C VAL A 277 4.62 -7.72 23.76
N ALA A 278 4.40 -8.78 24.54
CA ALA A 278 3.26 -9.66 24.39
C ALA A 278 2.52 -9.87 25.72
N LEU A 279 1.19 -9.81 25.64
CA LEU A 279 0.28 -10.09 26.74
C LEU A 279 -0.15 -11.55 26.73
N TYR A 280 -0.30 -12.09 27.94
CA TYR A 280 -0.96 -13.37 28.14
C TYR A 280 -2.38 -13.33 27.57
N VAL A 281 -2.67 -14.28 26.70
CA VAL A 281 -4.00 -14.54 26.18
C VAL A 281 -4.68 -15.54 27.10
N ARG A 282 -5.73 -15.06 27.77
CA ARG A 282 -6.60 -15.94 28.54
C ARG A 282 -7.42 -16.80 27.59
N ASP A 283 -7.43 -18.10 27.87
CA ASP A 283 -8.36 -19.04 27.25
C ASP A 283 -9.83 -18.59 27.46
N PRO A 284 -10.62 -18.39 26.39
CA PRO A 284 -12.04 -18.05 26.47
C PRO A 284 -12.86 -19.11 27.22
N GLU A 285 -12.50 -20.39 27.08
CA GLU A 285 -13.22 -21.52 27.69
C GLU A 285 -12.87 -21.73 29.17
N GLY A 286 -11.81 -21.09 29.66
CA GLY A 286 -11.40 -21.12 31.07
C GLY A 286 -11.00 -22.52 31.54
N GLN A 287 -10.11 -23.17 30.80
CA GLN A 287 -9.53 -24.46 31.20
C GLN A 287 -9.05 -24.43 32.66
N PRO A 288 -9.44 -25.41 33.50
CA PRO A 288 -8.99 -25.48 34.89
C PRO A 288 -7.46 -25.52 34.97
N GLY A 289 -6.86 -24.53 35.64
CA GLY A 289 -5.42 -24.47 35.87
C GLY A 289 -4.68 -23.31 35.23
N PHE A 290 -5.33 -22.47 34.40
CA PHE A 290 -4.75 -21.23 33.87
C PHE A 290 -4.98 -20.02 34.80
N PRO A 291 -4.03 -19.06 34.88
CA PRO A 291 -4.16 -17.93 35.79
C PRO A 291 -5.06 -16.83 35.20
N GLU A 292 -5.62 -15.97 36.06
CA GLU A 292 -6.43 -14.82 35.61
C GLU A 292 -5.59 -13.74 34.93
N GLN A 293 -4.32 -13.62 35.34
CA GLN A 293 -3.31 -12.72 34.79
C GLN A 293 -2.03 -13.53 34.58
N GLY A 294 -1.32 -13.27 33.49
CA GLY A 294 -0.05 -13.93 33.18
C GLY A 294 1.09 -12.93 33.15
N GLN A 295 2.31 -13.43 33.34
CA GLN A 295 3.53 -12.66 33.20
C GLN A 295 3.57 -11.94 31.85
N LYS A 296 3.87 -10.65 31.82
CA LYS A 296 4.16 -9.95 30.57
C LYS A 296 5.50 -10.40 30.04
N ILE A 297 5.57 -10.59 28.74
CA ILE A 297 6.74 -11.14 28.06
C ILE A 297 7.23 -10.15 27.03
N ILE A 298 8.54 -10.06 26.87
CA ILE A 298 9.18 -9.25 25.83
C ILE A 298 10.06 -10.14 24.96
N LEU A 299 10.02 -9.91 23.65
CA LEU A 299 10.82 -10.66 22.69
C LEU A 299 12.30 -10.35 22.89
N ALA A 300 13.11 -11.37 23.15
CA ALA A 300 14.53 -11.22 23.49
C ALA A 300 15.43 -11.03 22.26
N ALA A 301 14.98 -11.48 21.09
CA ALA A 301 15.71 -11.38 19.84
C ALA A 301 14.74 -11.21 18.69
N ASP A 302 15.23 -10.61 17.61
CA ASP A 302 14.49 -10.52 16.36
C ASP A 302 13.92 -11.89 15.98
N ALA A 303 12.62 -11.94 15.69
CA ALA A 303 11.92 -13.12 15.23
C ALA A 303 11.36 -12.86 13.85
N GLU A 304 11.68 -13.74 12.91
CA GLU A 304 11.15 -13.69 11.56
C GLU A 304 9.81 -14.40 11.51
N THR A 305 8.75 -13.72 11.05
CA THR A 305 7.45 -14.34 10.81
C THR A 305 6.99 -14.07 9.38
N PRO A 306 6.33 -15.05 8.75
CA PRO A 306 5.68 -14.80 7.47
C PRO A 306 4.49 -13.84 7.70
N VAL A 307 4.44 -12.78 6.90
CA VAL A 307 3.28 -11.89 6.81
C VAL A 307 2.73 -11.90 5.40
N ASP A 308 1.41 -11.97 5.32
CA ASP A 308 0.66 -12.03 4.08
C ASP A 308 -0.26 -10.83 3.98
N ALA A 309 -0.42 -10.30 2.77
CA ALA A 309 -1.43 -9.29 2.47
C ALA A 309 -2.17 -9.63 1.20
N GLU A 310 -3.47 -9.36 1.19
CA GLU A 310 -4.29 -9.50 0.00
C GLU A 310 -5.14 -8.26 -0.21
N LYS A 311 -5.28 -7.84 -1.48
CA LYS A 311 -6.22 -6.80 -1.90
C LYS A 311 -7.03 -7.29 -3.08
N THR A 312 -8.35 -7.27 -2.91
CA THR A 312 -9.30 -7.52 -3.98
C THR A 312 -9.65 -6.20 -4.67
N VAL A 313 -9.65 -6.20 -6.00
CA VAL A 313 -9.95 -5.04 -6.85
C VAL A 313 -11.07 -5.41 -7.81
N GLU A 314 -12.14 -4.62 -7.84
CA GLU A 314 -13.25 -4.82 -8.76
C GLU A 314 -12.88 -4.36 -10.17
N VAL A 315 -13.15 -5.19 -11.18
CA VAL A 315 -12.90 -4.86 -12.58
C VAL A 315 -14.24 -4.68 -13.29
N THR A 316 -14.53 -3.44 -13.63
CA THR A 316 -15.74 -3.07 -14.37
C THR A 316 -15.54 -3.11 -15.88
N GLU A 317 -16.62 -3.32 -16.63
CA GLU A 317 -16.59 -3.22 -18.08
C GLU A 317 -16.12 -1.83 -18.54
N ALA A 318 -15.32 -1.82 -19.60
CA ALA A 318 -15.03 -0.58 -20.30
C ALA A 318 -16.33 -0.01 -20.89
N PRO A 319 -16.56 1.32 -20.83
CA PRO A 319 -17.70 1.93 -21.47
C PRO A 319 -17.75 1.52 -22.96
N PRO A 320 -18.94 1.18 -23.50
CA PRO A 320 -19.05 0.80 -24.90
C PRO A 320 -18.49 1.92 -25.78
N GLU A 321 -17.69 1.55 -26.79
CA GLU A 321 -17.13 2.52 -27.73
C GLU A 321 -18.29 3.36 -28.30
N PRO A 322 -18.21 4.71 -28.31
CA PRO A 322 -19.30 5.54 -28.78
C PRO A 322 -19.72 5.10 -30.20
N PRO A 323 -21.02 5.05 -30.51
CA PRO A 323 -21.51 4.48 -31.74
C PRO A 323 -20.83 5.14 -32.95
N LYS A 324 -20.34 4.33 -33.89
CA LYS A 324 -19.65 4.79 -35.10
C LYS A 324 -20.54 5.80 -35.85
N GLN A 325 -20.23 7.09 -35.72
CA GLN A 325 -21.03 8.15 -36.34
C GLN A 325 -20.80 8.15 -37.86
N LYS A 326 -21.87 8.36 -38.63
CA LYS A 326 -21.76 8.47 -40.09
C LYS A 326 -21.27 9.88 -40.47
N PRO A 327 -20.19 10.01 -41.27
CA PRO A 327 -19.76 11.31 -41.77
C PRO A 327 -20.84 11.92 -42.69
N SER A 328 -20.97 13.25 -42.67
CA SER A 328 -22.03 13.98 -43.38
C SER A 328 -21.57 15.38 -43.79
N LEU A 329 -21.81 15.73 -45.06
CA LEU A 329 -21.51 17.03 -45.66
C LEU A 329 -22.73 17.60 -46.38
N THR A 330 -22.88 18.91 -46.31
CA THR A 330 -23.83 19.66 -47.14
C THR A 330 -23.13 20.74 -47.95
N ILE A 331 -23.72 21.06 -49.10
CA ILE A 331 -23.25 22.12 -50.00
C ILE A 331 -24.43 22.97 -50.44
N ARG A 332 -24.29 24.28 -50.35
CA ARG A 332 -25.19 25.26 -50.97
C ARG A 332 -24.43 26.01 -52.04
N LYS A 333 -25.03 26.17 -53.21
CA LYS A 333 -24.41 26.80 -54.36
C LYS A 333 -25.28 27.94 -54.89
N TRP A 334 -24.67 29.06 -55.24
CA TRP A 334 -25.33 30.19 -55.90
C TRP A 334 -24.38 30.89 -56.86
N VAL A 335 -24.91 31.78 -57.69
CA VAL A 335 -24.15 32.50 -58.73
C VAL A 335 -24.48 33.98 -58.72
N ARG A 336 -23.47 34.83 -58.96
CA ARG A 336 -23.65 36.27 -59.16
C ARG A 336 -22.83 36.76 -60.36
N PRO A 337 -23.35 37.69 -61.18
CA PRO A 337 -24.77 38.11 -61.23
C PRO A 337 -25.71 36.95 -61.62
N HIS A 338 -27.00 37.06 -61.30
CA HIS A 338 -28.00 36.07 -61.72
C HIS A 338 -28.40 36.22 -63.19
N SER A 339 -28.01 37.31 -63.83
CA SER A 339 -28.27 37.60 -65.23
C SER A 339 -27.00 37.96 -66.00
N TYR A 340 -26.99 37.68 -67.31
CA TYR A 340 -25.91 38.06 -68.22
C TYR A 340 -26.46 38.48 -69.58
N HIS A 341 -25.70 39.28 -70.33
CA HIS A 341 -26.13 39.86 -71.61
C HIS A 341 -25.04 39.85 -72.70
N ARG A 342 -23.79 39.50 -72.35
CA ARG A 342 -22.70 39.43 -73.33
C ARG A 342 -21.78 38.24 -73.09
N ALA A 343 -21.17 37.74 -74.17
CA ALA A 343 -20.11 36.76 -74.09
C ALA A 343 -18.88 37.36 -73.37
N GLY A 344 -18.13 36.54 -72.65
CA GLY A 344 -17.00 36.94 -71.81
C GLY A 344 -17.37 37.46 -70.42
N GLN A 345 -18.65 37.77 -70.16
CA GLN A 345 -19.12 38.25 -68.86
C GLN A 345 -18.81 37.21 -67.75
N PRO A 346 -18.17 37.60 -66.63
CA PRO A 346 -17.88 36.67 -65.55
C PRO A 346 -19.12 36.39 -64.70
N LEU A 347 -19.36 35.11 -64.44
CA LEU A 347 -20.31 34.59 -63.45
C LEU A 347 -19.51 33.95 -62.32
N ARG A 348 -19.63 34.50 -61.10
CA ARG A 348 -18.96 33.99 -59.91
C ARG A 348 -19.87 33.00 -59.20
N PHE A 349 -19.50 31.72 -59.24
CA PHE A 349 -20.12 30.67 -58.44
C PHE A 349 -19.53 30.67 -57.04
N THR A 350 -20.39 30.55 -56.04
CA THR A 350 -20.02 30.48 -54.62
C THR A 350 -20.63 29.23 -54.01
N TYR A 351 -19.85 28.53 -53.18
CA TYR A 351 -20.22 27.27 -52.55
C TYR A 351 -20.04 27.39 -51.03
N LYS A 352 -21.12 27.29 -50.25
CA LYS A 352 -21.03 27.12 -48.80
C LYS A 352 -21.04 25.63 -48.49
N VAL A 353 -19.90 25.11 -48.04
CA VAL A 353 -19.72 23.73 -47.60
C VAL A 353 -19.83 23.69 -46.08
N THR A 354 -20.58 22.74 -45.53
CA THR A 354 -20.77 22.57 -44.08
C THR A 354 -20.57 21.12 -43.67
N ASN A 355 -19.77 20.88 -42.64
CA ASN A 355 -19.70 19.59 -41.95
C ASN A 355 -20.89 19.48 -40.98
N THR A 356 -21.85 18.64 -41.33
CA THR A 356 -23.06 18.41 -40.53
C THR A 356 -22.95 17.15 -39.67
N SER A 357 -21.77 16.54 -39.60
CA SER A 357 -21.48 15.43 -38.70
C SER A 357 -20.84 15.91 -37.40
N ARG A 358 -20.75 14.99 -36.44
CA ARG A 358 -20.09 15.17 -35.15
C ARG A 358 -18.62 14.68 -35.17
N VAL A 359 -18.08 14.32 -36.34
CA VAL A 359 -16.67 13.94 -36.55
C VAL A 359 -15.95 14.98 -37.42
N PRO A 360 -14.64 15.24 -37.21
CA PRO A 360 -13.85 16.07 -38.12
C PRO A 360 -13.73 15.40 -39.49
N LEU A 361 -13.71 16.20 -40.55
CA LEU A 361 -13.53 15.72 -41.92
C LEU A 361 -12.28 16.34 -42.54
N ASP A 362 -11.46 15.51 -43.19
CA ASP A 362 -10.31 15.89 -44.01
C ASP A 362 -10.61 15.71 -45.51
N ARG A 363 -9.65 16.11 -46.35
CA ARG A 363 -9.74 16.02 -47.82
C ARG A 363 -11.04 16.61 -48.40
N VAL A 364 -11.55 17.66 -47.76
CA VAL A 364 -12.79 18.31 -48.16
C VAL A 364 -12.57 19.07 -49.46
N LYS A 365 -13.22 18.62 -50.54
CA LYS A 365 -13.03 19.15 -51.90
C LYS A 365 -14.37 19.26 -52.64
N VAL A 366 -14.60 20.40 -53.27
CA VAL A 366 -15.75 20.64 -54.14
C VAL A 366 -15.43 20.15 -55.55
N ASP A 367 -16.24 19.23 -56.07
CA ASP A 367 -16.18 18.78 -57.47
C ASP A 367 -17.30 19.44 -58.26
N ASP A 368 -16.90 20.26 -59.23
CA ASP A 368 -17.79 20.96 -60.15
C ASP A 368 -17.39 20.64 -61.60
N PRO A 369 -18.13 19.78 -62.32
CA PRO A 369 -17.77 19.33 -63.65
C PRO A 369 -18.15 20.31 -64.77
N LYS A 370 -18.55 21.56 -64.46
CA LYS A 370 -18.96 22.53 -65.49
C LYS A 370 -17.80 22.85 -66.45
N PRO A 371 -17.93 22.54 -67.76
CA PRO A 371 -16.90 22.88 -68.73
C PRO A 371 -16.65 24.38 -68.78
N GLY A 372 -15.38 24.79 -68.82
CA GLY A 372 -14.95 26.20 -68.86
C GLY A 372 -15.02 26.95 -67.52
N LEU A 373 -15.30 26.25 -66.41
CA LEU A 373 -15.22 26.83 -65.06
C LEU A 373 -13.75 26.88 -64.60
N SER A 374 -13.36 27.95 -63.90
CA SER A 374 -12.06 27.99 -63.23
C SER A 374 -11.95 26.92 -62.15
N GLU A 375 -10.73 26.67 -61.67
CA GLU A 375 -10.52 25.88 -60.44
C GLU A 375 -11.37 26.44 -59.27
N VAL A 376 -11.99 25.52 -58.50
CA VAL A 376 -12.73 25.89 -57.30
C VAL A 376 -11.75 26.12 -56.15
N ARG A 377 -11.64 27.35 -55.68
CA ARG A 377 -10.75 27.74 -54.58
C ARG A 377 -11.49 27.68 -53.25
N CYS A 378 -11.00 26.86 -52.33
CA CYS A 378 -11.46 26.75 -50.95
C CYS A 378 -10.34 27.20 -49.99
N PRO A 379 -10.66 27.83 -48.84
CA PRO A 379 -9.64 28.31 -47.90
C PRO A 379 -8.95 27.21 -47.09
N ARG A 380 -9.53 26.00 -47.05
CA ARG A 380 -9.00 24.84 -46.34
C ARG A 380 -9.55 23.55 -46.93
N SER A 381 -8.92 22.43 -46.58
CA SER A 381 -9.31 21.07 -46.97
C SER A 381 -9.83 20.24 -45.79
N TYR A 382 -10.12 20.87 -44.65
CA TYR A 382 -10.67 20.22 -43.46
C TYR A 382 -11.81 21.03 -42.83
N LEU A 383 -12.73 20.36 -42.14
CA LEU A 383 -13.81 20.97 -41.36
C LEU A 383 -14.04 20.20 -40.07
N TRP A 384 -13.93 20.90 -38.93
CA TRP A 384 -14.40 20.38 -37.65
C TRP A 384 -15.93 20.23 -37.63
N PRO A 385 -16.50 19.46 -36.68
CA PRO A 385 -17.94 19.35 -36.51
C PRO A 385 -18.64 20.72 -36.49
N GLY A 386 -19.71 20.88 -37.28
CA GLY A 386 -20.49 22.11 -37.38
C GLY A 386 -19.85 23.25 -38.18
N GLN A 387 -18.57 23.15 -38.55
CA GLN A 387 -17.90 24.21 -39.29
C GLN A 387 -18.34 24.30 -40.75
N SER A 388 -18.25 25.51 -41.30
CA SER A 388 -18.49 25.78 -42.72
C SER A 388 -17.34 26.53 -43.35
N MET A 389 -17.19 26.42 -44.68
CA MET A 389 -16.30 27.25 -45.48
C MET A 389 -16.99 27.72 -46.75
N VAL A 390 -16.46 28.79 -47.34
CA VAL A 390 -16.94 29.32 -48.61
C VAL A 390 -15.87 29.12 -49.68
N CYS A 391 -16.21 28.36 -50.72
CA CYS A 391 -15.37 28.20 -51.91
C CYS A 391 -15.92 29.02 -53.07
N THR A 392 -15.09 29.33 -54.06
CA THR A 392 -15.50 30.13 -55.22
C THR A 392 -14.86 29.67 -56.51
N ALA A 393 -15.56 29.88 -57.63
CA ALA A 393 -15.06 29.67 -58.98
C ALA A 393 -15.69 30.68 -59.95
N THR A 394 -15.02 31.00 -61.04
CA THR A 394 -15.51 31.94 -62.05
C THR A 394 -15.72 31.23 -63.37
N TYR A 395 -16.86 31.49 -64.01
CA TYR A 395 -17.20 31.02 -65.34
C TYR A 395 -17.35 32.23 -66.28
N ARG A 396 -16.78 32.18 -67.48
CA ARG A 396 -17.02 33.22 -68.49
C ARG A 396 -18.12 32.76 -69.44
N VAL A 397 -19.16 33.59 -69.57
CA VAL A 397 -20.29 33.34 -70.47
C VAL A 397 -19.78 33.15 -71.90
N THR A 398 -20.23 32.10 -72.58
CA THR A 398 -19.88 31.84 -73.98
C THR A 398 -20.96 32.34 -74.92
N ARG A 399 -20.67 32.43 -76.23
CA ARG A 399 -21.70 32.71 -77.24
C ARG A 399 -22.81 31.66 -77.22
N LYS A 400 -22.48 30.38 -77.01
CA LYS A 400 -23.46 29.28 -76.88
C LYS A 400 -24.40 29.47 -75.70
N ASP A 401 -23.91 30.04 -74.61
CA ASP A 401 -24.75 30.33 -73.44
C ASP A 401 -25.77 31.44 -73.74
N LEU A 402 -25.41 32.46 -74.51
CA LEU A 402 -26.37 33.49 -74.96
C LEU A 402 -27.52 32.88 -75.78
N TRP A 403 -27.21 31.98 -76.71
CA TRP A 403 -28.22 31.26 -77.48
C TRP A 403 -29.14 30.38 -76.61
N LYS A 404 -28.58 29.74 -75.57
CA LYS A 404 -29.33 28.91 -74.63
C LYS A 404 -30.10 29.69 -73.57
N ARG A 405 -29.74 30.97 -73.35
CA ARG A 405 -30.32 31.87 -72.34
C ARG A 405 -30.27 31.35 -70.89
N SER A 406 -29.51 30.30 -70.60
CA SER A 406 -29.35 29.74 -69.26
C SER A 406 -27.99 29.07 -69.08
N VAL A 407 -27.29 29.44 -68.00
CA VAL A 407 -26.09 28.76 -67.52
C VAL A 407 -26.45 28.04 -66.23
N ARG A 408 -26.74 26.74 -66.32
CA ARG A 408 -26.96 25.86 -65.17
C ARG A 408 -25.66 25.18 -64.77
N ASN A 409 -25.33 25.20 -63.49
CA ASN A 409 -24.11 24.61 -62.97
C ASN A 409 -24.39 23.82 -61.67
N CYS A 410 -23.93 22.57 -61.57
CA CYS A 410 -24.13 21.70 -60.40
C CYS A 410 -22.79 21.22 -59.83
N ALA A 411 -22.69 21.10 -58.51
CA ALA A 411 -21.49 20.59 -57.82
C ALA A 411 -21.88 19.66 -56.66
N VAL A 412 -20.90 18.88 -56.22
CA VAL A 412 -20.92 18.08 -55.00
C VAL A 412 -19.68 18.42 -54.17
N VAL A 413 -19.68 18.07 -52.90
CA VAL A 413 -18.46 18.09 -52.07
C VAL A 413 -18.18 16.68 -51.55
N ASN A 414 -16.91 16.29 -51.56
CA ASN A 414 -16.43 15.06 -50.94
C ASN A 414 -15.61 15.40 -49.70
N GLY A 415 -15.48 14.43 -48.78
CA GLY A 415 -14.57 14.48 -47.65
C GLY A 415 -14.31 13.08 -47.11
N ARG A 416 -13.44 12.98 -46.12
CA ARG A 416 -13.07 11.72 -45.46
C ARG A 416 -13.03 11.89 -43.95
N ASP A 417 -13.48 10.86 -43.25
CA ASP A 417 -13.27 10.70 -41.81
C ASP A 417 -11.85 10.13 -41.61
N PRO A 418 -10.92 10.87 -40.98
CA PRO A 418 -9.55 10.41 -40.79
C PRO A 418 -9.42 9.25 -39.80
N LYS A 419 -10.36 9.08 -38.85
CA LYS A 419 -10.31 8.02 -37.82
C LYS A 419 -10.60 6.65 -38.42
N TYR A 420 -11.64 6.56 -39.26
CA TYR A 420 -12.10 5.29 -39.83
C TYR A 420 -11.87 5.16 -41.35
N GLY A 421 -11.27 6.16 -41.99
CA GLY A 421 -10.99 6.16 -43.43
C GLY A 421 -12.23 6.20 -44.34
N ARG A 422 -13.41 6.51 -43.79
CA ARG A 422 -14.69 6.49 -44.51
C ARG A 422 -14.86 7.74 -45.36
N PHE A 423 -15.23 7.57 -46.62
CA PHE A 423 -15.53 8.68 -47.52
C PHE A 423 -16.99 9.12 -47.44
N VAL A 424 -17.24 10.41 -47.59
CA VAL A 424 -18.57 11.02 -47.65
C VAL A 424 -18.69 11.91 -48.88
N ARG A 425 -19.86 11.90 -49.50
CA ARG A 425 -20.23 12.77 -50.62
C ARG A 425 -21.56 13.45 -50.33
N SER A 426 -21.62 14.77 -50.51
CA SER A 426 -22.86 15.52 -50.31
C SER A 426 -23.90 15.23 -51.39
N ARG A 427 -25.15 15.63 -51.13
CA ARG A 427 -26.13 15.83 -52.20
C ARG A 427 -25.62 16.89 -53.20
N ARG A 428 -26.09 16.79 -54.44
CA ARG A 428 -25.75 17.73 -55.52
C ARG A 428 -26.48 19.05 -55.32
N ALA A 429 -25.76 20.18 -55.40
CA ALA A 429 -26.33 21.52 -55.38
C ALA A 429 -26.13 22.22 -56.73
N CYS A 430 -27.17 22.86 -57.24
CA CYS A 430 -27.16 23.52 -58.54
C CYS A 430 -27.52 25.01 -58.41
N ALA A 431 -26.95 25.84 -59.27
CA ALA A 431 -27.29 27.24 -59.43
C ALA A 431 -27.40 27.59 -60.93
N SER A 432 -28.25 28.56 -61.26
CA SER A 432 -28.47 29.02 -62.63
C SER A 432 -28.34 30.53 -62.73
N ALA A 433 -27.75 31.00 -63.83
CA ALA A 433 -27.84 32.39 -64.27
C ALA A 433 -28.56 32.43 -65.62
N TYR A 434 -29.29 33.51 -65.90
CA TYR A 434 -30.18 33.62 -67.06
C TYR A 434 -29.72 34.72 -68.03
N GLY A 435 -29.77 34.42 -69.32
CA GLY A 435 -29.40 35.33 -70.38
C GLY A 435 -30.56 36.25 -70.73
N HIS A 436 -30.32 37.56 -70.70
CA HIS A 436 -31.19 38.55 -71.32
C HIS A 436 -30.57 38.96 -72.65
N VAL A 437 -31.34 38.86 -73.72
CA VAL A 437 -31.00 39.50 -74.99
C VAL A 437 -31.46 40.96 -74.84
N PRO A 438 -30.58 41.96 -74.99
CA PRO A 438 -31.03 43.34 -75.15
C PRO A 438 -31.96 43.39 -76.36
N VAL A 439 -33.19 43.84 -76.20
CA VAL A 439 -34.07 44.18 -77.34
C VAL A 439 -33.52 45.49 -77.89
N THR A 440 -32.52 45.42 -78.77
CA THR A 440 -32.15 46.55 -79.60
C THR A 440 -33.14 46.55 -80.76
N GLY A 441 -34.06 47.52 -80.73
CA GLY A 441 -34.88 47.89 -81.90
C GLY A 441 -34.00 48.42 -83.02
#